data_AF-A0A6N8E9Z5-F1
#
_entry.id   AF-A0A6N8E9Z5-F1
#
_cell.length_a   1.000
_cell.length_b   1.000
_cell.length_c   1.000
_cell.angle_alpha   90.00
_cell.angle_beta   90.00
_cell.angle_gamma   90.00
#
_symmetry.space_group_name_H-M   'P 1'
#
loop_
_entity.id
_entity.type
_entity.pdbx_description
1 polymer ?
#
loop_
_entity_poly.entity_id
_entity_poly.type
_entity_poly.pdbx_seq_one_letter_code
_entity_poly.pdbx_strand_id
1 'polypeptide(L)'
;MARSSLDADTQALLVEAVEAAADLDAYHARCRGDGSGRRLENLSKLIVGKLRTTVLTVQDDLFPERNYRRTQERLERDFVERLQAAGGCQGAKDSTLPEELRQRYEAALESIQQLP
;
A
#
# COMPACT_ATOMS: atom_id res chain seq x y z
N MET A 1 0.50 -12.69 20.99
CA MET A 1 0.14 -11.83 19.86
C MET A 1 -0.66 -10.68 20.41
N ALA A 2 -0.10 -9.47 20.42
CA ALA A 2 -0.81 -8.29 20.88
C ALA A 2 -1.90 -8.01 19.82
N ARG A 3 -3.17 -8.23 20.17
CA ARG A 3 -4.28 -7.64 19.42
C ARG A 3 -4.00 -6.15 19.37
N SER A 4 -3.74 -5.61 18.18
CA SER A 4 -3.66 -4.16 17.98
C SER A 4 -4.89 -3.55 18.63
N SER A 5 -4.70 -2.73 19.66
CA SER A 5 -5.76 -2.02 20.38
C SER A 5 -6.40 -0.91 19.53
N LEU A 6 -6.16 -0.96 18.22
CA LEU A 6 -6.65 -0.03 17.23
C LEU A 6 -8.11 -0.34 16.97
N ASP A 7 -8.92 0.70 16.87
CA ASP A 7 -10.30 0.58 16.41
C ASP A 7 -10.37 0.09 14.95
N ALA A 8 -11.58 -0.32 14.53
CA ALA A 8 -11.79 -0.90 13.21
C ALA A 8 -11.49 0.09 12.07
N ASP A 9 -11.75 1.38 12.26
CA ASP A 9 -11.53 2.40 11.24
C ASP A 9 -10.04 2.63 11.03
N THR A 10 -9.27 2.69 12.11
CA THR A 10 -7.80 2.75 12.05
C THR A 10 -7.22 1.49 11.39
N GLN A 11 -7.76 0.30 11.68
CA GLN A 11 -7.30 -0.93 11.03
C GLN A 11 -7.57 -0.93 9.52
N ALA A 12 -8.78 -0.52 9.11
CA ALA A 12 -9.13 -0.40 7.70
C ALA A 12 -8.24 0.62 6.97
N LEU A 13 -7.97 1.76 7.60
CA LEU A 13 -7.08 2.79 7.07
C LEU A 13 -5.64 2.27 6.88
N LEU A 14 -5.14 1.46 7.82
CA LEU A 14 -3.81 0.86 7.69
C LEU A 14 -3.72 -0.15 6.55
N VAL A 15 -4.76 -0.96 6.36
CA VAL A 15 -4.85 -1.89 5.22
C VAL A 15 -4.84 -1.08 3.91
N GLU A 16 -5.71 -0.08 3.79
CA GLU A 16 -5.80 0.80 2.62
C GLU A 16 -4.46 1.48 2.30
N ALA A 17 -3.77 2.01 3.31
CA ALA A 17 -2.47 2.65 3.12
C ALA A 17 -1.40 1.68 2.61
N VAL A 18 -1.39 0.43 3.11
CA VAL A 18 -0.47 -0.60 2.62
C VAL A 18 -0.76 -0.97 1.18
N GLU A 19 -2.04 -1.14 0.81
CA GLU A 19 -2.42 -1.42 -0.58
C GLU A 19 -2.04 -0.27 -1.53
N ALA A 20 -2.35 0.98 -1.14
CA ALA A 20 -2.03 2.15 -1.94
C ALA A 20 -0.51 2.34 -2.13
N ALA A 21 0.28 2.13 -1.07
CA ALA A 21 1.73 2.20 -1.14
C ALA A 21 2.32 1.10 -2.03
N ALA A 22 1.83 -0.14 -1.87
CA ALA A 22 2.28 -1.29 -2.66
C ALA A 22 1.97 -1.10 -4.15
N ASP A 23 0.77 -0.63 -4.50
CA ASP A 23 0.37 -0.37 -5.88
C ASP A 23 1.26 0.67 -6.55
N LEU A 24 1.50 1.79 -5.85
CA LEU A 24 2.30 2.87 -6.39
C LEU A 24 3.77 2.44 -6.55
N ASP A 25 4.35 1.74 -5.57
CA ASP A 25 5.68 1.15 -5.71
C ASP A 25 5.75 0.14 -6.85
N ALA A 26 4.72 -0.72 -7.02
CA ALA A 26 4.67 -1.69 -8.12
C ALA A 26 4.61 -1.01 -9.49
N TYR A 27 3.82 0.08 -9.63
CA TYR A 27 3.81 0.89 -10.85
C TYR A 27 5.18 1.49 -11.14
N HIS A 28 5.82 2.10 -10.14
CA HIS A 28 7.14 2.70 -10.29
C HIS A 28 8.19 1.66 -10.67
N ALA A 29 8.20 0.50 -10.03
CA ALA A 29 9.13 -0.58 -10.32
C ALA A 29 8.97 -1.09 -11.77
N ARG A 30 7.73 -1.40 -12.17
CA ARG A 30 7.47 -2.03 -13.48
C ARG A 30 7.54 -1.05 -14.65
N CYS A 31 6.99 0.15 -14.48
CA CYS A 31 6.77 1.07 -15.61
C CYS A 31 7.76 2.24 -15.66
N ARG A 32 8.50 2.49 -14.57
CA ARG A 32 9.51 3.56 -14.47
C ARG A 32 10.90 3.06 -14.11
N GLY A 33 11.08 1.76 -13.81
CA GLY A 33 12.36 1.20 -13.41
C GLY A 33 12.82 1.63 -12.01
N ASP A 34 11.91 2.19 -11.19
CA ASP A 34 12.20 2.60 -9.81
C ASP A 34 11.72 1.52 -8.83
N GLY A 35 12.60 0.56 -8.54
CA GLY A 35 12.35 -0.53 -7.59
C GLY A 35 12.71 -0.21 -6.14
N SER A 36 12.78 1.06 -5.75
CA SER A 36 13.27 1.46 -4.43
C SER A 36 12.31 1.14 -3.27
N GLY A 37 11.02 0.90 -3.52
CA GLY A 37 10.04 0.61 -2.46
C GLY A 37 9.80 1.79 -1.50
N ARG A 38 10.07 3.02 -1.98
CA ARG A 38 10.05 4.22 -1.13
C ARG A 38 8.71 4.48 -0.48
N ARG A 39 7.59 4.09 -1.10
CA ARG A 39 6.25 4.42 -0.57
C ARG A 39 5.92 3.53 0.61
N LEU A 40 6.19 2.23 0.50
CA LEU A 40 6.09 1.30 1.64
C LEU A 40 7.07 1.66 2.76
N GLU A 41 8.29 2.09 2.43
CA GLU A 41 9.28 2.52 3.44
C GLU A 41 8.80 3.76 4.21
N ASN A 42 8.30 4.78 3.50
CA ASN A 42 7.78 6.01 4.09
C ASN A 42 6.54 5.74 4.95
N LEU A 43 5.63 4.89 4.47
CA LEU A 43 4.48 4.46 5.26
C LEU A 43 4.94 3.75 6.54
N SER A 44 5.88 2.82 6.45
CA SER A 44 6.43 2.12 7.61
C SER A 44 7.00 3.09 8.65
N LYS A 45 7.80 4.07 8.22
CA LYS A 45 8.33 5.12 9.11
C LYS A 45 7.22 5.91 9.81
N LEU A 46 6.17 6.30 9.08
CA LEU A 46 5.04 7.02 9.62
C LEU A 46 4.30 6.21 10.70
N ILE A 47 3.93 4.97 10.40
CA ILE A 47 3.13 4.15 11.33
C ILE A 47 3.95 3.60 12.51
N VAL A 48 5.27 3.42 12.35
CA VAL A 48 6.17 3.15 13.47
C VAL A 48 6.18 4.33 14.44
N GLY A 49 6.36 5.54 13.92
CA GLY A 49 6.40 6.75 14.74
C GLY A 49 5.07 7.02 15.45
N LYS A 50 3.95 6.79 14.75
CA LYS A 50 2.63 7.19 15.24
C LYS A 50 1.90 6.12 16.04
N LEU A 51 1.92 4.88 15.55
CA LEU A 51 1.11 3.78 16.09
C LEU A 51 1.95 2.65 16.68
N ARG A 52 3.29 2.78 16.66
CA ARG A 52 4.25 1.78 17.15
C ARG A 52 4.05 0.41 16.52
N THR A 53 3.61 0.38 15.26
CA THR A 53 3.43 -0.83 14.44
C THR A 53 4.24 -0.74 13.16
N THR A 54 4.34 -1.84 12.41
CA THR A 54 5.07 -1.90 11.13
C THR A 54 4.16 -2.36 10.00
N VAL A 55 4.56 -2.11 8.75
CA VAL A 55 3.85 -2.63 7.58
C VAL A 55 3.77 -4.16 7.63
N LEU A 56 4.84 -4.82 8.07
CA LEU A 56 4.86 -6.28 8.22
C LEU A 56 3.81 -6.75 9.23
N THR A 57 3.71 -6.09 10.39
CA THR A 57 2.69 -6.38 11.40
C THR A 57 1.29 -6.16 10.85
N VAL A 58 1.06 -5.07 10.11
CA VAL A 58 -0.23 -4.82 9.45
C VAL A 58 -0.58 -5.97 8.48
N GLN A 59 0.38 -6.42 7.66
CA GLN A 59 0.18 -7.52 6.72
C GLN A 59 -0.01 -8.89 7.38
N ASP A 60 0.60 -9.13 8.54
CA ASP A 60 0.41 -10.37 9.29
C ASP A 60 -0.87 -10.39 10.13
N ASP A 61 -1.31 -9.25 10.65
CA ASP A 61 -2.40 -9.21 11.64
C ASP A 61 -3.74 -8.72 11.06
N LEU A 62 -3.72 -7.79 10.10
CA LEU A 62 -4.93 -7.10 9.61
C LEU A 62 -5.41 -7.60 8.24
N PHE A 63 -4.52 -8.14 7.42
CA PHE A 63 -4.89 -8.72 6.12
C PHE A 63 -5.52 -10.11 6.28
N PRO A 64 -6.43 -10.51 5.37
CA PRO A 64 -7.14 -11.79 5.48
C PRO A 64 -6.20 -13.00 5.38
N GLU A 65 -5.08 -12.88 4.67
CA GLU A 65 -4.08 -13.93 4.53
C GLU A 65 -3.34 -14.23 5.84
N ARG A 66 -3.28 -13.25 6.75
CA ARG A 66 -2.51 -13.27 8.00
C ARG A 66 -1.07 -13.76 7.82
N ASN A 67 -0.48 -13.40 6.69
CA ASN A 67 0.84 -13.83 6.29
C ASN A 67 1.39 -12.85 5.26
N TYR A 68 2.41 -12.08 5.64
CA TYR A 68 2.94 -11.01 4.82
C TYR A 68 3.38 -11.47 3.43
N ARG A 69 3.92 -12.70 3.27
CA ARG A 69 4.35 -13.21 1.96
C ARG A 69 3.16 -13.41 1.04
N ARG A 70 2.11 -14.07 1.54
CA ARG A 70 0.87 -14.27 0.78
C ARG A 70 0.17 -12.94 0.47
N THR A 71 0.22 -11.99 1.41
CA THR A 71 -0.30 -10.63 1.17
C THR A 71 0.46 -9.95 0.04
N GLN A 72 1.79 -9.97 0.04
CA GLN A 72 2.61 -9.39 -1.03
C GLN A 72 2.34 -10.06 -2.39
N GLU A 73 2.23 -11.39 -2.43
CA GLU A 73 1.88 -12.14 -3.65
C GLU A 73 0.50 -11.74 -4.18
N ARG A 74 -0.50 -11.55 -3.30
CA ARG A 74 -1.81 -11.05 -3.70
C ARG A 74 -1.71 -9.64 -4.27
N LEU A 75 -1.07 -8.71 -3.56
CA LEU A 75 -0.98 -7.31 -4.00
C LEU A 75 -0.28 -7.18 -5.35
N GLU A 76 0.80 -7.95 -5.57
CA GLU A 76 1.46 -7.98 -6.87
C GLU A 76 0.52 -8.50 -7.97
N ARG A 77 -0.18 -9.62 -7.72
CA ARG A 77 -1.13 -10.19 -8.69
C ARG A 77 -2.25 -9.20 -9.02
N ASP A 78 -2.89 -8.64 -8.00
CA ASP A 78 -4.01 -7.71 -8.15
C ASP A 78 -3.58 -6.41 -8.88
N PHE A 79 -2.34 -5.95 -8.67
CA PHE A 79 -1.78 -4.83 -9.43
C PHE A 79 -1.48 -5.21 -10.89
N VAL A 80 -0.92 -6.40 -11.14
CA VAL A 80 -0.64 -6.87 -12.50
C VAL A 80 -1.92 -7.01 -13.32
N GLU A 81 -2.99 -7.54 -12.73
CA GLU A 81 -4.31 -7.64 -13.38
C GLU A 81 -4.85 -6.27 -13.77
N ARG A 82 -4.80 -5.28 -12.87
CA ARG A 82 -5.18 -3.89 -13.17
C ARG A 82 -4.32 -3.26 -14.24
N LEU A 83 -3.01 -3.50 -14.19
CA LEU A 83 -2.07 -2.98 -15.19
C LEU A 83 -2.35 -3.59 -16.58
N GLN A 84 -2.67 -4.88 -16.65
CA GLN A 84 -3.06 -5.53 -17.90
C GLN A 84 -4.38 -4.98 -18.44
N ALA A 85 -5.37 -4.77 -17.58
CA ALA A 85 -6.65 -4.15 -17.95
C ALA A 85 -6.46 -2.72 -18.48
N ALA A 86 -5.46 -1.99 -17.97
CA ALA A 86 -5.08 -0.67 -18.45
C ALA A 86 -4.24 -0.67 -19.75
N GLY A 87 -3.99 -1.83 -20.38
CA GLY A 87 -3.17 -1.92 -21.60
C GLY A 87 -1.66 -1.97 -21.33
N GLY A 88 -1.25 -2.47 -20.16
CA GLY A 88 0.14 -2.56 -19.73
C GLY A 88 0.74 -1.20 -19.36
N CYS A 89 2.07 -1.13 -19.28
CA CYS A 89 2.75 0.12 -18.87
C CYS A 89 2.53 1.29 -19.84
N GLN A 90 2.32 1.03 -21.12
CA GLN A 90 2.03 2.10 -22.08
C GLN A 90 0.64 2.68 -21.83
N GLY A 91 -0.39 1.83 -21.80
CA GLY A 91 -1.76 2.30 -21.54
C GLY A 91 -1.92 2.90 -20.14
N ALA A 92 -1.22 2.40 -19.13
CA ALA A 92 -1.16 3.05 -17.82
C ALA A 92 -0.60 4.48 -17.90
N LYS A 93 0.49 4.71 -18.64
CA LYS A 93 1.11 6.05 -18.79
C LYS A 93 0.21 7.03 -19.55
N ASP A 94 -0.60 6.52 -20.47
CA ASP A 94 -1.53 7.31 -21.28
C ASP A 94 -2.89 7.51 -20.59
N SER A 95 -3.07 6.97 -19.38
CA SER A 95 -4.28 7.04 -18.57
C SER A 95 -4.12 7.92 -17.31
N THR A 96 -5.19 8.04 -16.52
CA THR A 96 -5.20 8.69 -15.21
C THR A 96 -4.62 7.82 -14.09
N LEU A 97 -4.36 6.53 -14.34
CA LEU A 97 -3.90 5.57 -13.33
C LEU A 97 -2.71 6.04 -12.49
N PRO A 98 -1.63 6.62 -13.05
CA PRO A 98 -0.47 7.04 -12.25
C PRO A 98 -0.84 8.13 -11.23
N GLU A 99 -1.73 9.03 -11.63
CA GLU A 99 -2.21 10.12 -10.79
C GLU A 99 -3.18 9.61 -9.72
N GLU A 100 -4.07 8.67 -10.08
CA GLU A 100 -4.97 8.00 -9.13
C GLU A 100 -4.20 7.24 -8.05
N LEU A 101 -3.16 6.48 -8.43
CA LEU A 101 -2.30 5.77 -7.47
C LEU A 101 -1.59 6.74 -6.53
N ARG A 102 -1.11 7.87 -7.06
CA ARG A 102 -0.47 8.93 -6.27
C ARG A 102 -1.44 9.54 -5.26
N GLN A 103 -2.62 9.94 -5.72
CA GLN A 103 -3.65 10.56 -4.88
C GLN A 103 -4.14 9.60 -3.79
N ARG A 104 -4.37 8.32 -4.14
CA ARG A 104 -4.78 7.28 -3.18
C ARG A 104 -3.74 7.13 -2.06
N TYR A 105 -2.46 7.07 -2.41
CA TYR A 105 -1.37 6.98 -1.45
C TYR A 105 -1.26 8.25 -0.57
N GLU A 106 -1.31 9.44 -1.17
CA GLU A 106 -1.22 10.71 -0.43
C GLU A 106 -2.38 10.89 0.55
N ALA A 107 -3.60 10.60 0.12
CA ALA A 107 -4.79 10.67 0.98
C ALA A 107 -4.73 9.69 2.15
N ALA A 108 -4.22 8.47 1.93
CA ALA A 108 -4.03 7.50 3.00
C ALA A 108 -2.97 7.96 4.01
N LEU A 109 -1.86 8.54 3.55
CA LEU A 109 -0.85 9.11 4.45
C LEU A 109 -1.39 10.28 5.27
N GLU A 110 -2.13 11.19 4.65
CA GLU A 110 -2.72 12.34 5.34
C GLU A 110 -3.70 11.88 6.42
N SER A 111 -4.56 10.91 6.08
CA SER A 111 -5.51 10.32 7.03
C SER A 111 -4.78 9.70 8.22
N ILE A 112 -3.70 8.94 7.99
CA ILE A 112 -2.89 8.39 9.07
C ILE A 112 -2.24 9.52 9.89
N GLN A 113 -1.76 10.58 9.26
CA GLN A 113 -1.17 11.74 9.94
C GLN A 113 -2.17 12.51 10.82
N GLN A 114 -3.48 12.40 10.55
CA GLN A 114 -4.53 13.04 11.34
C GLN A 114 -5.09 12.20 12.50
N LEU A 115 -4.75 10.91 12.59
CA LEU A 115 -5.10 10.08 13.76
C LEU A 115 -4.65 10.73 15.10
N PRO A 116 -5.35 10.48 16.21
CA PRO A 116 -4.96 11.02 17.52
C PRO A 116 -3.62 10.48 18.04
#